data_AF-A0A3B3U9L7-F1
#
_entry.id   AF-A0A3B3U9L7-F1
#
_cell.length_a   1.000
_cell.length_b   1.000
_cell.length_c   1.000
_cell.angle_alpha   90.00
_cell.angle_beta   90.00
_cell.angle_gamma   90.00
#
_symmetry.space_group_name_H-M   'P 1'
#
loop_
_entity.id
_entity.type
_entity.pdbx_description
1 polymer ?
#
loop_
_entity_poly.entity_id
_entity_poly.type
_entity_poly.pdbx_seq_one_letter_code
_entity_poly.pdbx_strand_id
1 'polypeptide(L)'
;MKNATYFDDLKEELQKQAELNRAAFGDMDDESRVQYEGFRPGMYIRVEIGSLPCEFVTNFDAHYPIILGGLGSSEGNLGYLQMRLKKHRWYERILKTKDPLIFSLGWRRFQTIPLFHMEDHNGRHRLLKYTPQHMHCGASIWGEALLLCAKQSSTHH
;
A
#
# COMPACT_ATOMS: atom_id res chain seq x y z
N MET A 1 8.39 -31.52 28.59
CA MET A 1 7.51 -30.34 28.57
C MET A 1 8.02 -29.41 27.50
N LYS A 2 7.32 -29.27 26.37
CA LYS A 2 7.68 -28.26 25.37
C LYS A 2 7.21 -26.92 25.93
N ASN A 3 8.14 -26.01 26.19
CA ASN A 3 7.83 -24.65 26.59
C ASN A 3 7.08 -24.01 25.42
N ALA A 4 5.77 -23.78 25.57
CA ALA A 4 5.01 -22.99 24.61
C ALA A 4 5.72 -21.63 24.48
N THR A 5 6.11 -21.28 23.26
CA THR A 5 6.84 -20.04 23.01
C THR A 5 5.80 -18.92 22.97
N TYR A 6 6.14 -17.69 23.36
CA TYR A 6 5.26 -16.52 23.23
C TYR A 6 4.59 -16.40 21.84
N PHE A 7 5.26 -16.87 20.80
CA PHE A 7 4.73 -16.94 19.44
C PHE A 7 3.58 -17.95 19.25
N ASP A 8 3.62 -19.07 19.98
CA ASP A 8 2.56 -20.09 19.98
C ASP A 8 1.31 -19.53 20.67
N ASP A 9 1.47 -18.82 21.80
CA ASP A 9 0.37 -18.15 22.51
C ASP A 9 -0.31 -17.10 21.61
N LEU A 10 0.46 -16.26 20.92
CA LEU A 10 -0.07 -15.23 20.01
C LEU A 10 -0.84 -15.84 18.83
N LYS A 11 -0.38 -16.98 18.31
CA LYS A 11 -1.10 -17.74 17.27
C LYS A 11 -2.41 -18.29 17.81
N GLU A 12 -2.39 -18.82 19.02
CA GLU A 12 -3.59 -19.38 19.66
C GLU A 12 -4.63 -18.29 19.90
N GLU A 13 -4.22 -17.09 20.34
CA GLU A 13 -5.11 -15.93 20.48
C GLU A 13 -5.75 -15.51 19.14
N LEU A 14 -4.94 -15.39 18.08
CA LEU A 14 -5.43 -15.07 16.74
C LEU A 14 -6.41 -16.13 16.23
N GLN A 15 -6.11 -17.41 16.47
CA GLN A 15 -6.96 -18.52 16.07
C GLN A 15 -8.28 -18.50 16.85
N LYS A 16 -8.25 -18.31 18.17
CA LYS A 16 -9.44 -18.17 19.01
C LYS A 16 -10.32 -17.02 18.54
N GLN A 17 -9.73 -15.86 18.23
CA GLN A 17 -10.49 -14.72 17.73
C GLN A 17 -11.14 -15.02 16.37
N ALA A 18 -10.43 -15.70 15.46
CA ALA A 18 -11.00 -16.12 14.18
C ALA A 18 -12.14 -17.15 14.33
N GLU A 19 -12.01 -18.10 15.27
CA GLU A 19 -13.03 -19.10 15.59
C GLU A 19 -14.28 -18.44 16.20
N LEU A 20 -14.11 -17.51 17.14
CA LEU A 20 -15.19 -16.74 17.74
C LEU A 20 -15.95 -15.93 16.69
N ASN A 21 -15.24 -15.24 15.80
CA ASN A 21 -15.87 -14.50 14.69
C ASN A 21 -16.67 -15.45 13.79
N ARG A 22 -16.12 -16.63 13.45
CA ARG A 22 -16.82 -17.60 12.61
C ARG A 22 -18.07 -18.15 13.29
N ALA A 23 -17.98 -18.47 14.58
CA ALA A 23 -19.10 -19.01 15.37
C ALA A 23 -20.22 -17.98 15.54
N ALA A 24 -19.89 -16.70 15.78
CA ALA A 24 -20.87 -15.63 15.94
C ALA A 24 -21.79 -15.44 14.72
N PHE A 25 -21.30 -15.77 13.52
CA PHE A 25 -22.05 -15.66 12.26
C PHE A 25 -22.48 -17.02 11.68
N GLY A 26 -22.36 -18.11 12.45
CA GLY A 26 -22.67 -19.47 11.99
C GLY A 26 -24.15 -19.71 11.76
N ASP A 27 -25.00 -19.11 12.60
CA ASP A 27 -26.46 -19.32 12.59
C ASP A 27 -27.22 -18.29 11.74
N MET A 28 -26.51 -17.32 11.14
CA MET A 28 -27.11 -16.30 10.28
C MET A 28 -27.22 -16.81 8.85
N ASP A 29 -28.32 -16.45 8.19
CA ASP A 29 -28.47 -16.70 6.76
C ASP A 29 -27.40 -15.96 5.94
N ASP A 30 -26.97 -16.56 4.82
CA ASP A 30 -25.85 -16.06 4.02
C ASP A 30 -26.12 -14.63 3.49
N GLU A 31 -27.37 -14.28 3.16
CA GLU A 31 -27.70 -12.92 2.69
C GLU A 31 -27.49 -11.87 3.78
N SER A 32 -28.00 -12.16 4.99
CA SER A 32 -27.83 -11.28 6.15
C SER A 32 -26.37 -11.16 6.53
N ARG A 33 -25.64 -12.27 6.46
CA ARG A 33 -24.22 -12.36 6.81
C ARG A 33 -23.35 -11.49 5.89
N VAL A 34 -23.60 -11.50 4.58
CA VAL A 34 -22.88 -10.64 3.60
C VAL A 34 -23.07 -9.15 3.91
N GLN A 35 -24.20 -8.72 4.46
CA GLN A 35 -24.41 -7.30 4.82
C GLN A 35 -23.53 -6.85 5.99
N TYR A 36 -23.20 -7.75 6.92
CA TYR A 36 -22.38 -7.42 8.09
C TYR A 36 -20.88 -7.60 7.84
N GLU A 37 -20.46 -8.73 7.29
CA GLU A 37 -19.04 -9.06 7.10
C GLU A 37 -18.50 -8.67 5.72
N GLY A 38 -19.40 -8.38 4.76
CA GLY A 38 -19.07 -8.23 3.35
C GLY A 38 -18.92 -9.57 2.61
N PHE A 39 -18.36 -9.53 1.40
CA PHE A 39 -18.08 -10.72 0.62
C PHE A 39 -16.81 -11.43 1.13
N ARG A 40 -16.95 -12.69 1.57
CA ARG A 40 -15.84 -13.49 2.08
C ARG A 40 -14.87 -13.90 0.97
N PRO A 41 -13.57 -14.06 1.30
CA PRO A 41 -12.61 -14.66 0.37
C PRO A 41 -13.06 -16.04 -0.11
N GLY A 42 -12.94 -16.30 -1.42
CA GLY A 42 -13.32 -17.57 -2.04
C GLY A 42 -14.73 -17.59 -2.65
N MET A 43 -15.55 -16.57 -2.42
CA MET A 43 -16.85 -16.43 -3.08
C MET A 43 -16.66 -15.97 -4.54
N TYR A 44 -17.40 -16.58 -5.47
CA TYR A 44 -17.47 -16.10 -6.84
C TYR A 44 -18.50 -14.96 -6.92
N ILE A 45 -18.07 -13.78 -7.39
CA ILE A 45 -18.91 -12.58 -7.43
C ILE A 45 -18.96 -11.99 -8.85
N ARG A 46 -20.05 -11.28 -9.14
CA ARG A 46 -20.19 -10.43 -10.33
C ARG A 46 -20.09 -8.97 -9.89
N VAL A 47 -19.15 -8.23 -10.48
CA VAL A 47 -18.96 -6.80 -10.22
C VAL A 47 -19.36 -6.01 -11.47
N GLU A 48 -20.22 -5.02 -11.30
CA GLU A 48 -20.59 -4.08 -12.35
C GLU A 48 -19.94 -2.72 -12.06
N ILE A 49 -19.15 -2.22 -13.00
CA ILE A 49 -18.42 -0.95 -12.87
C ILE A 49 -19.00 0.03 -13.88
N GLY A 50 -19.59 1.10 -13.36
CA GLY A 50 -20.09 2.20 -14.19
C GLY A 50 -18.97 3.09 -14.73
N SER A 51 -19.24 3.76 -15.86
CA SER A 51 -18.37 4.81 -16.43
C SER A 51 -16.94 4.36 -16.77
N LEU A 52 -16.79 3.12 -17.26
CA LEU A 52 -15.50 2.66 -17.80
C LEU A 52 -15.18 3.37 -19.13
N PRO A 53 -13.93 3.81 -19.36
CA PRO A 53 -13.49 4.35 -20.64
C PRO A 53 -13.72 3.34 -21.77
N CYS A 54 -14.24 3.80 -22.92
CA CYS A 54 -14.56 2.93 -24.05
C CYS A 54 -13.30 2.24 -24.65
N GLU A 55 -12.15 2.89 -24.49
CA GLU A 55 -10.83 2.42 -24.89
C GLU A 55 -10.44 1.14 -24.15
N PHE A 56 -10.89 0.98 -22.91
CA PHE A 56 -10.63 -0.22 -22.11
C PHE A 56 -11.34 -1.45 -22.70
N VAL A 57 -12.59 -1.27 -23.14
CA VAL A 57 -13.38 -2.35 -23.77
C VAL A 57 -12.86 -2.66 -25.16
N THR A 58 -12.54 -1.63 -25.94
CA THR A 58 -12.10 -1.77 -27.34
C THR A 58 -10.74 -2.45 -27.45
N ASN A 59 -9.82 -2.16 -26.53
CA ASN A 59 -8.47 -2.70 -26.52
C ASN A 59 -8.28 -3.83 -25.48
N PHE A 60 -9.36 -4.52 -25.11
CA PHE A 60 -9.28 -5.62 -24.17
C PHE A 60 -8.49 -6.80 -24.76
N ASP A 61 -7.44 -7.22 -24.07
CA ASP A 61 -6.62 -8.38 -24.40
C ASP A 61 -6.59 -9.34 -23.21
N ALA A 62 -7.08 -10.57 -23.44
CA ALA A 62 -7.18 -11.61 -22.43
C ALA A 62 -5.81 -12.10 -21.90
N HIS A 63 -4.70 -11.79 -22.57
CA HIS A 63 -3.36 -12.11 -22.07
C HIS A 63 -2.93 -11.20 -20.91
N TYR A 64 -3.55 -10.02 -20.75
CA TYR A 64 -3.26 -9.09 -19.65
C TYR A 64 -4.32 -9.23 -18.54
N PRO A 65 -3.95 -9.74 -17.36
CA PRO A 65 -4.93 -9.95 -16.29
C PRO A 65 -5.44 -8.63 -15.72
N ILE A 66 -6.76 -8.59 -15.46
CA ILE A 66 -7.40 -7.48 -14.75
C ILE A 66 -7.43 -7.84 -13.26
N ILE A 67 -6.86 -6.95 -12.44
CA ILE A 67 -6.85 -7.08 -10.99
C ILE A 67 -7.66 -5.94 -10.39
N LEU A 68 -8.63 -6.26 -9.55
CA LEU A 68 -9.42 -5.30 -8.79
C LEU A 68 -8.95 -5.32 -7.33
N GLY A 69 -8.60 -4.15 -6.80
CA GLY A 69 -8.17 -3.97 -5.41
C GLY A 69 -9.06 -2.98 -4.68
N GLY A 70 -9.45 -3.32 -3.46
CA GLY A 70 -10.13 -2.37 -2.56
C GLY A 70 -9.14 -1.35 -2.02
N LEU A 71 -9.51 -0.07 -2.05
CA LEU A 71 -8.72 1.04 -1.52
C LEU A 71 -9.14 1.34 -0.09
N GLY A 72 -8.17 1.56 0.80
CA GLY A 72 -8.47 2.03 2.16
C GLY A 72 -9.02 3.46 2.14
N SER A 73 -9.78 3.86 3.17
CA SER A 73 -10.41 5.18 3.24
C SER A 73 -9.42 6.36 3.14
N SER A 74 -8.16 6.15 3.54
CA SER A 74 -7.10 7.15 3.42
C SER A 74 -6.33 7.07 2.09
N GLU A 75 -6.48 6.00 1.32
CA GLU A 75 -5.68 5.74 0.10
C GLU A 75 -6.19 6.47 -1.15
N GLY A 76 -7.23 7.29 -1.01
CA GLY A 76 -7.74 8.17 -2.06
C GLY A 76 -7.34 9.63 -1.89
N ASN A 77 -6.72 10.01 -0.77
CA ASN A 77 -6.41 11.41 -0.48
C ASN A 77 -5.14 11.85 -1.20
N LEU A 78 -5.19 12.94 -1.98
CA LEU A 78 -4.01 13.52 -2.61
C LEU A 78 -3.17 14.30 -1.59
N GLY A 79 -1.84 14.14 -1.65
CA GLY A 79 -0.95 14.87 -0.77
C GLY A 79 0.54 14.66 -1.08
N TYR A 80 1.38 15.24 -0.24
CA TYR A 80 2.81 14.97 -0.26
C TYR A 80 3.11 13.68 0.51
N LEU A 81 3.71 12.73 -0.19
CA LEU A 81 4.20 11.48 0.37
C LEU A 81 5.68 11.63 0.67
N GLN A 82 6.06 11.35 1.92
CA GLN A 82 7.46 11.24 2.31
C GLN A 82 7.83 9.77 2.43
N MET A 83 8.88 9.36 1.72
CA MET A 83 9.35 7.98 1.71
C MET A 83 10.87 7.91 1.75
N ARG A 84 11.38 6.76 2.19
CA ARG A 84 12.81 6.47 2.18
C ARG A 84 13.12 5.51 1.04
N LEU A 85 13.93 5.94 0.08
CA LEU A 85 14.29 5.14 -1.08
C LEU A 85 15.80 4.99 -1.23
N LYS A 86 16.20 3.94 -1.95
CA LYS A 86 17.57 3.65 -2.32
C LYS A 86 17.59 3.26 -3.78
N LYS A 87 18.57 3.79 -4.50
CA LYS A 87 18.83 3.39 -5.87
C LYS A 87 19.08 1.87 -5.93
N HIS A 88 18.43 1.19 -6.88
CA HIS A 88 18.65 -0.23 -7.09
C HIS A 88 20.09 -0.53 -7.52
N ARG A 89 20.68 -1.63 -7.02
CA ARG A 89 22.09 -1.96 -7.25
C ARG A 89 22.43 -2.14 -8.73
N TRP A 90 21.53 -2.75 -9.49
CA TRP A 90 21.73 -3.05 -10.92
C TRP A 90 21.37 -1.90 -11.86
N TYR A 91 20.85 -0.79 -11.32
CA TYR A 91 20.60 0.39 -12.14
C TYR A 91 21.90 1.17 -12.27
N GLU A 92 22.36 1.43 -13.49
CA GLU A 92 23.67 2.06 -13.69
C GLU A 92 23.65 3.56 -13.36
N ARG A 93 22.59 4.27 -13.79
CA ARG A 93 22.48 5.72 -13.68
C ARG A 93 22.09 6.18 -12.28
N ILE A 94 22.40 7.43 -11.95
CA ILE A 94 21.96 8.07 -10.70
C ILE A 94 20.66 8.82 -10.98
N LEU A 95 19.70 8.73 -10.07
CA LEU A 95 18.45 9.47 -10.20
C LEU A 95 18.66 10.93 -9.80
N LYS A 96 18.13 11.84 -10.62
CA LYS A 96 18.24 13.27 -10.41
C LYS A 96 16.91 13.83 -9.89
N THR A 97 17.00 14.78 -8.97
CA THR A 97 15.84 15.51 -8.48
C THR A 97 15.19 16.27 -9.63
N LYS A 98 13.87 16.24 -9.70
CA LYS A 98 13.03 16.82 -10.77
C LYS A 98 12.97 16.07 -12.11
N ASP A 99 13.54 14.87 -12.19
CA ASP A 99 13.34 14.00 -13.35
C ASP A 99 12.10 13.10 -13.13
N PRO A 100 11.21 12.94 -14.12
CA PRO A 100 10.01 12.11 -13.95
C PRO A 100 10.38 10.65 -13.67
N LEU A 101 9.72 10.06 -12.68
CA LEU A 101 9.91 8.67 -12.28
C LEU A 101 8.56 7.98 -12.12
N ILE A 102 8.46 6.75 -12.63
CA ILE A 102 7.28 5.90 -12.45
C ILE A 102 7.45 5.16 -11.12
N PHE A 103 6.49 5.36 -10.23
CA PHE A 103 6.39 4.67 -8.95
C PHE A 103 5.30 3.61 -9.03
N SER A 104 5.60 2.45 -8.46
CA SER A 104 4.61 1.40 -8.20
C SER A 104 4.41 1.33 -6.69
N LEU A 105 3.29 1.86 -6.20
CA LEU A 105 2.97 1.92 -4.78
C LEU A 105 1.54 1.41 -4.54
N GLY A 106 1.40 0.38 -3.71
CA GLY A 106 0.12 -0.30 -3.53
C GLY A 106 -0.42 -0.83 -4.86
N TRP A 107 -1.69 -0.52 -5.16
CA TRP A 107 -2.37 -0.89 -6.40
C TRP A 107 -2.05 0.02 -7.59
N ARG A 108 -1.32 1.12 -7.37
CA ARG A 108 -1.17 2.20 -8.36
C ARG A 108 0.23 2.25 -8.94
N ARG A 109 0.27 2.45 -10.26
CA ARG A 109 1.47 2.82 -11.00
C ARG A 109 1.24 4.21 -11.58
N PHE A 110 2.07 5.16 -11.19
CA PHE A 110 1.92 6.55 -11.63
C PHE A 110 3.28 7.21 -11.80
N GLN A 111 3.33 8.18 -12.70
CA GLN A 111 4.51 9.00 -12.92
C GLN A 111 4.42 10.27 -12.08
N THR A 112 5.48 10.59 -11.34
CA THR A 112 5.58 11.83 -10.57
C THR A 112 7.01 12.33 -10.57
N ILE A 113 7.22 13.53 -10.04
CA ILE A 113 8.51 14.23 -10.05
C ILE A 113 9.05 14.29 -8.61
N PRO A 114 10.02 13.44 -8.24
CA PRO A 114 10.53 13.36 -6.88
C PRO A 114 11.53 14.46 -6.52
N LEU A 115 11.48 14.84 -5.25
CA LEU A 115 12.49 15.67 -4.58
C LEU A 115 13.26 14.84 -3.56
N PHE A 116 14.54 14.59 -3.80
CA PHE A 116 15.39 13.82 -2.88
C PHE A 116 15.99 14.71 -1.78
N HIS A 117 16.05 14.22 -0.55
CA HIS A 117 16.63 14.92 0.59
C HIS A 117 17.33 13.97 1.57
N MET A 118 18.21 14.51 2.42
CA MET A 118 18.77 13.80 3.58
C MET A 118 18.62 14.65 4.83
N GLU A 119 18.39 13.98 5.95
CA GLU A 119 18.32 14.63 7.25
C GLU A 119 19.75 14.85 7.78
N ASP A 120 20.08 16.11 8.07
CA ASP A 120 21.33 16.48 8.73
C ASP A 120 21.19 16.24 10.24
N HIS A 121 22.32 16.19 10.97
CA HIS A 121 22.37 16.01 12.43
C HIS A 121 21.54 17.05 13.22
N ASN A 122 21.24 18.19 12.59
CA ASN A 122 20.45 19.28 13.17
C ASN A 122 18.93 19.11 12.92
N GLY A 123 18.47 17.95 12.44
CA GLY A 123 17.07 17.66 12.13
C GLY A 123 16.55 18.36 10.86
N ARG A 124 17.42 19.00 10.08
CA ARG A 124 17.04 19.69 8.83
C ARG A 124 17.06 18.72 7.65
N HIS A 125 15.99 18.72 6.85
CA HIS A 125 15.98 18.04 5.56
C HIS A 125 16.68 18.88 4.49
N ARG A 126 17.90 18.49 4.12
CA ARG A 126 18.69 19.13 3.06
C ARG A 126 18.38 18.49 1.72
N LEU A 127 17.96 19.31 0.76
CA LEU A 127 17.71 18.90 -0.62
C LEU A 127 18.97 18.35 -1.29
N LEU A 128 18.84 17.24 -2.01
CA LEU A 128 19.87 16.67 -2.86
C LEU A 128 19.57 16.95 -4.34
N LYS A 129 20.62 17.10 -5.14
CA LYS A 129 20.50 17.15 -6.60
C LYS A 129 20.36 15.75 -7.21
N TYR A 130 20.95 14.75 -6.57
CA TYR A 130 21.05 13.37 -7.04
C TYR A 130 20.92 12.39 -5.87
N THR A 131 20.43 11.17 -6.14
CA THR A 131 20.38 10.10 -5.14
C THR A 131 21.78 9.58 -4.81
N PRO A 132 22.11 9.27 -3.54
CA PRO A 132 23.38 8.63 -3.20
C PRO A 132 23.44 7.19 -3.74
N GLN A 133 24.63 6.76 -4.17
CA GLN A 133 24.80 5.47 -4.89
C GLN A 133 24.52 4.23 -4.01
N HIS A 134 24.93 4.26 -2.74
CA HIS A 134 24.88 3.10 -1.85
C HIS A 134 24.14 3.35 -0.53
N MET A 135 23.48 4.50 -0.42
CA MET A 135 22.77 4.95 0.79
C MET A 135 21.28 5.15 0.50
N HIS A 136 20.48 5.14 1.56
CA HIS A 136 19.09 5.58 1.47
C HIS A 136 19.01 7.10 1.55
N CYS A 137 18.05 7.69 0.85
CA CYS A 137 17.68 9.10 1.00
C CYS A 137 16.18 9.22 1.19
N GLY A 138 15.74 10.31 1.78
CA GLY A 138 14.34 10.70 1.79
C GLY A 138 13.92 11.19 0.41
N ALA A 139 12.66 10.98 0.07
CA ALA A 139 12.05 11.48 -1.14
C ALA A 139 10.66 12.02 -0.83
N SER A 140 10.36 13.18 -1.39
CA SER A 140 9.04 13.79 -1.33
C SER A 140 8.45 13.78 -2.74
N ILE A 141 7.25 13.20 -2.86
CA ILE A 141 6.49 13.15 -4.11
C ILE A 141 5.07 13.67 -3.88
N TRP A 142 4.45 14.20 -4.94
CA TRP A 142 3.02 14.47 -4.94
C TRP A 142 2.29 13.26 -5.53
N GLY A 143 1.27 12.78 -4.82
CA GLY A 143 0.47 11.62 -5.25
C GLY A 143 -0.61 11.26 -4.23
N GLU A 144 -1.30 10.16 -4.49
CA GLU A 144 -2.33 9.65 -3.59
C GLU A 144 -1.68 8.97 -2.37
N ALA A 145 -2.16 9.33 -1.20
CA ALA A 145 -1.72 8.84 0.09
C ALA A 145 -1.83 7.32 0.14
N LEU A 146 -0.93 6.70 0.91
CA LEU A 146 -0.99 5.27 1.22
C LEU A 146 -0.98 5.11 2.73
N LEU A 147 -1.64 4.08 3.24
CA LEU A 147 -1.83 3.85 4.67
C LEU A 147 -0.48 3.78 5.45
N LEU A 148 0.59 3.35 4.77
CA LEU A 148 1.95 3.31 5.33
C LEU A 148 2.58 4.70 5.52
N CYS A 149 2.15 5.71 4.78
CA CYS A 149 2.69 7.07 4.85
C CYS A 149 2.10 7.90 6.01
N ALA A 150 0.96 7.46 6.58
CA ALA A 150 0.26 8.20 7.64
C ALA A 150 0.89 8.09 9.04
N LYS A 151 1.95 7.30 9.24
CA LYS A 151 2.61 7.14 10.55
C LYS A 151 3.73 8.15 10.86
N GLN A 152 3.73 9.31 10.20
CA GLN A 152 4.54 10.46 10.61
C GLN A 152 3.64 11.62 11.08
N SER A 153 2.82 11.37 12.11
CA SER A 153 2.22 12.44 12.91
C SER A 153 2.81 12.41 14.31
N SER A 154 3.79 13.29 14.52
CA SER A 154 4.10 13.98 15.79
C SER A 154 4.07 13.13 17.08
N THR A 155 5.17 12.46 17.41
CA THR A 155 5.61 12.41 18.81
C THR A 155 6.51 13.61 19.06
N HIS A 156 5.91 14.76 19.33
CA HIS A 156 6.58 15.84 20.04
C HIS A 156 6.49 15.56 21.54
N HIS A 157 7.64 15.65 22.21
CA HIS A 157 7.75 15.79 23.66
C HIS A 157 7.02 17.05 24.16
#